data_AF-A0A6J4K4M3-F1
#
_entry.id   AF-A0A6J4K4M3-F1
#
_cell.length_a   1.000
_cell.length_b   1.000
_cell.length_c   1.000
_cell.angle_alpha   90.00
_cell.angle_beta   90.00
_cell.angle_gamma   90.00
#
_symmetry.space_group_name_H-M   'P 1'
#
loop_
_entity.id
_entity.type
_entity.pdbx_description
1 polymer ?
#
loop_
_entity_poly.entity_id
_entity_poly.type
_entity_poly.pdbx_seq_one_letter_code
_entity_poly.pdbx_strand_id
1 'polypeptide(L)'
;MSEPGQVRLNAPAAESGGGTEITPMKGVICAQFVRCGNRKCRCHQGEPHGPYYYRVWREAGQVHKEYVKPSDVEGVRAGCDVHKEFTQQLRDLRKDREQLTRRIQSEWRKVTRSRKVRLDPH
;
A
#
# COMPACT_ATOMS: atom_id res chain seq x y z
N MET A 1 -36.15 6.29 -16.14
CA MET A 1 -34.68 6.44 -16.26
C MET A 1 -34.17 6.72 -14.87
N SER A 2 -33.74 5.69 -14.14
CA SER A 2 -33.36 5.82 -12.72
C SER A 2 -31.84 5.91 -12.60
N GLU A 3 -31.37 6.98 -11.96
CA GLU A 3 -29.94 7.25 -11.72
C GLU A 3 -29.28 6.14 -10.89
N PRO A 4 -28.05 5.71 -11.22
CA PRO A 4 -27.31 4.76 -10.40
C PRO A 4 -26.81 5.46 -9.12
N GLY A 5 -27.21 4.88 -7.98
CA GLY A 5 -26.90 5.36 -6.64
C GLY A 5 -25.39 5.54 -6.41
N GLN A 6 -24.99 6.77 -6.10
CA GLN A 6 -23.65 7.09 -5.63
C GLN A 6 -23.45 6.49 -4.22
N VAL A 7 -22.57 5.50 -4.12
CA VAL A 7 -22.04 5.06 -2.83
C VAL A 7 -21.15 6.17 -2.30
N ARG A 8 -21.64 6.92 -1.30
CA ARG A 8 -20.81 7.83 -0.52
C ARG A 8 -19.89 7.00 0.36
N LEU A 9 -18.60 6.96 0.02
CA LEU A 9 -17.57 6.51 0.95
C LEU A 9 -17.39 7.62 1.99
N ASN A 10 -17.89 7.40 3.20
CA ASN A 10 -17.64 8.29 4.33
C ASN A 10 -16.13 8.26 4.66
N ALA A 11 -15.45 9.39 4.49
CA ALA A 11 -14.15 9.61 5.11
C ALA A 11 -14.39 9.86 6.61
N PRO A 12 -13.71 9.15 7.53
CA PRO A 12 -13.86 9.45 8.94
C PRO A 12 -13.27 10.83 9.21
N ALA A 13 -14.08 11.69 9.85
CA ALA A 13 -13.63 12.93 10.42
C ALA A 13 -12.57 12.61 11.50
N ALA A 14 -11.44 13.30 11.42
CA ALA A 14 -10.37 13.20 12.41
C ALA A 14 -10.85 13.84 13.73
N GLU A 15 -11.37 13.02 14.64
CA GLU A 15 -11.69 13.42 16.00
C GLU A 15 -10.52 13.06 16.92
N SER A 16 -10.01 14.07 17.60
CA SER A 16 -8.84 14.00 18.49
C SER A 16 -9.23 13.36 19.82
N GLY A 17 -9.10 12.04 19.92
CA GLY A 17 -9.27 11.26 21.15
C GLY A 17 -8.01 10.48 21.49
N GLY A 18 -7.51 10.61 22.71
CA GLY A 18 -6.22 10.07 23.21
C GLY A 18 -6.16 8.55 23.35
N GLY A 19 -6.28 7.83 22.23
CA GLY A 19 -5.68 6.53 22.01
C GLY A 19 -4.60 6.68 20.96
N THR A 20 -3.55 5.86 20.99
CA THR A 20 -2.48 5.87 19.98
C THR A 20 -3.03 5.42 18.63
N GLU A 21 -3.75 6.31 17.93
CA GLU A 21 -4.29 6.03 16.60
C GLU A 21 -3.13 6.00 15.61
N ILE A 22 -2.77 4.79 15.16
CA ILE A 22 -1.71 4.60 14.19
C ILE A 22 -2.28 4.90 12.80
N THR A 23 -2.08 6.13 12.33
CA THR A 23 -2.51 6.55 10.99
C THR A 23 -1.73 5.76 9.92
N PRO A 24 -2.40 5.10 8.95
CA PRO A 24 -1.73 4.38 7.87
C PRO A 24 -0.92 5.33 6.97
N MET A 25 0.36 5.03 6.76
CA MET A 25 1.29 5.87 5.99
C MET A 25 1.90 5.10 4.82
N LYS A 26 1.92 5.68 3.62
CA LYS A 26 2.62 5.06 2.47
C LYS A 26 4.12 5.01 2.72
N GLY A 27 4.80 3.94 2.32
CA GLY A 27 6.27 3.90 2.23
C GLY A 27 6.96 3.01 3.26
N VAL A 28 8.24 3.30 3.49
CA VAL A 28 9.12 2.57 4.42
C VAL A 28 10.09 3.54 5.08
N ILE A 29 10.52 3.24 6.31
CA ILE A 29 11.61 3.94 6.98
C ILE A 29 12.96 3.38 6.55
N CYS A 30 13.85 4.26 6.08
CA CYS A 30 15.24 3.95 5.77
C CYS A 30 16.17 4.76 6.67
N ALA A 31 17.18 4.09 7.25
CA ALA A 31 18.28 4.76 7.94
C ALA A 31 19.37 5.15 6.94
N GLN A 32 19.90 6.36 7.06
CA GLN A 32 21.00 6.86 6.24
C GLN A 32 22.13 7.36 7.14
N PHE A 33 23.36 7.03 6.75
CA PHE A 33 24.57 7.51 7.38
C PHE A 33 25.30 8.42 6.40
N VAL A 34 25.79 9.55 6.86
CA VAL A 34 26.40 10.59 6.00
C VAL A 34 27.79 10.97 6.50
N ARG A 35 28.65 11.41 5.57
CA ARG A 35 29.93 12.03 5.89
C ARG A 35 29.83 13.52 5.66
N CYS A 36 30.30 14.32 6.61
CA CYS A 36 30.37 15.77 6.44
C CYS A 36 31.59 16.16 5.59
N GLY A 37 31.67 17.42 5.15
CA GLY A 37 32.81 17.94 4.38
C GLY A 37 34.06 18.28 5.21
N ASN A 38 33.99 18.23 6.54
CA ASN A 38 35.13 18.56 7.40
C ASN A 38 36.14 17.40 7.45
N ARG A 39 37.34 17.61 6.91
CA ARG A 39 38.43 16.62 6.85
C ARG A 39 38.91 16.15 8.22
N LYS A 40 38.71 16.95 9.28
CA LYS A 40 39.07 16.60 10.66
C LYS A 40 37.95 15.88 11.42
N CYS A 41 36.77 15.73 10.83
CA CYS A 41 35.65 15.07 11.50
C CYS A 41 35.88 13.55 11.59
N ARG A 42 35.42 12.93 12.70
CA ARG A 42 35.41 11.47 12.90
C ARG A 42 34.77 10.68 11.76
N CYS A 43 33.85 11.28 11.01
CA CYS A 43 33.23 10.64 9.85
C CYS A 43 34.20 10.32 8.71
N HIS A 44 35.33 11.02 8.63
CA HIS A 44 36.41 10.70 7.70
C HIS A 44 37.36 9.62 8.22
N GLN A 45 37.30 9.31 9.52
CA GLN A 45 38.12 8.29 10.18
C GLN A 45 37.43 6.92 10.24
N GLY A 46 36.19 6.81 9.74
CA GLY A 46 35.44 5.56 9.67
C GLY A 46 34.06 5.58 10.34
N GLU A 47 33.74 6.63 11.10
CA GLU A 47 32.50 6.72 11.89
C GLU A 47 31.49 7.73 11.30
N PRO A 48 30.67 7.34 10.30
CA PRO A 48 29.76 8.25 9.64
C PRO A 48 28.69 8.79 10.62
N HIS A 49 28.16 9.97 10.33
CA HIS A 49 27.08 10.56 11.11
C HIS A 49 25.76 9.83 10.83
N GLY A 50 24.96 9.66 11.87
CA GLY A 50 23.64 9.05 11.78
C GLY A 50 23.38 8.12 12.97
N PRO A 51 22.30 7.35 12.90
CA PRO A 51 21.39 7.24 11.76
C PRO A 51 20.46 8.45 11.59
N TYR A 52 20.32 8.94 10.36
CA TYR A 52 19.22 9.83 9.96
C TYR A 52 18.11 8.99 9.35
N TYR A 53 16.90 9.11 9.88
CA TYR A 53 15.76 8.34 9.39
C TYR A 53 14.98 9.12 8.35
N TYR A 54 14.59 8.44 7.29
CA TYR A 54 13.75 8.99 6.24
C TYR A 54 12.63 8.03 5.91
N ARG A 55 11.42 8.56 5.76
CA ARG A 55 10.30 7.85 5.14
C ARG A 55 10.41 8.01 3.63
N VAL A 56 10.39 6.89 2.90
CA VAL A 56 10.52 6.85 1.44
C VAL A 56 9.29 6.18 0.84
N TRP A 57 8.63 6.83 -0.12
CA TRP A 57 7.49 6.25 -0.84
C TRP A 57 7.48 6.65 -2.31
N ARG A 58 6.65 5.96 -3.09
CA ARG A 58 6.40 6.29 -4.49
C ARG A 58 4.98 6.80 -4.65
N GLU A 59 4.83 7.88 -5.40
CA GLU A 59 3.55 8.49 -5.71
C GLU A 59 3.62 9.11 -7.12
N ALA A 60 2.61 8.87 -7.95
CA ALA A 60 2.55 9.37 -9.33
C ALA A 60 3.84 9.14 -10.16
N GLY A 61 4.55 8.02 -9.93
CA GLY A 61 5.80 7.68 -10.63
C GLY A 61 7.06 8.36 -10.06
N GLN A 62 6.92 9.24 -9.07
CA GLN A 62 8.03 9.93 -8.40
C GLN A 62 8.37 9.28 -7.06
N VAL A 63 9.64 9.38 -6.65
CA VAL A 63 10.11 8.92 -5.34
C VAL A 63 10.17 10.12 -4.40
N HIS A 64 9.42 10.04 -3.31
CA HIS A 64 9.41 11.06 -2.25
C HIS A 64 10.21 10.58 -1.05
N LYS A 65 10.86 11.52 -0.38
CA LYS A 65 11.61 11.29 0.85
C LYS A 65 11.28 12.38 1.85
N GLU A 66 10.99 11.98 3.08
CA GLU A 66 10.67 12.88 4.19
C GLU A 66 11.56 12.51 5.37
N TYR A 67 12.17 13.51 6.02
CA TYR A 67 12.97 13.28 7.21
C TYR A 67 12.07 12.93 8.40
N VAL A 68 12.48 11.93 9.19
CA VAL A 68 11.77 11.47 10.37
C VAL A 68 12.67 11.67 11.59
N LYS A 69 12.16 12.35 12.61
CA LYS A 69 12.87 12.52 13.87
C LYS A 69 13.02 11.17 14.58
N PRO A 70 14.14 10.92 15.28
CA PRO A 70 14.35 9.65 15.99
C PRO A 70 13.20 9.27 16.94
N SER A 71 12.58 10.24 17.61
CA SER A 71 11.43 10.02 18.51
C SER A 71 10.19 9.47 17.80
N ASP A 72 10.04 9.75 16.50
CA ASP A 72 8.82 9.49 15.75
C ASP A 72 8.96 8.22 14.88
N VAL A 73 10.16 7.63 14.83
CA VAL A 73 10.51 6.50 13.94
C VAL A 73 9.58 5.31 14.16
N GLU A 74 9.29 4.97 15.41
CA GLU A 74 8.45 3.83 15.73
C GLU A 74 7.01 4.05 15.28
N GLY A 75 6.44 5.23 15.56
CA GLY A 75 5.09 5.58 15.11
C GLY A 75 4.95 5.61 13.60
N VAL A 76 5.92 6.19 12.89
CA VAL A 76 5.91 6.22 11.42
C VAL A 76 6.08 4.82 10.83
N ARG A 77 6.96 3.99 11.42
CA ARG A 77 7.12 2.60 11.00
C ARG A 77 5.82 1.81 11.15
N ALA A 78 5.17 1.92 12.31
CA ALA A 78 3.91 1.24 12.55
C ALA A 78 2.83 1.69 11.54
N GLY A 79 2.74 2.99 11.24
CA GLY A 79 1.84 3.48 10.18
C GLY A 79 2.17 2.91 8.79
N CYS A 80 3.45 2.76 8.46
CA CYS A 80 3.89 2.10 7.23
C CYS A 80 3.48 0.62 7.16
N ASP A 81 3.60 -0.10 8.27
CA ASP A 81 3.23 -1.51 8.34
C ASP A 81 1.72 -1.71 8.18
N VAL A 82 0.90 -0.91 8.87
CA VAL A 82 -0.57 -0.93 8.71
C VAL A 82 -0.98 -0.66 7.25
N HIS A 83 -0.36 0.33 6.61
CA HIS A 83 -0.64 0.62 5.21
C HIS A 83 -0.25 -0.53 4.27
N LYS A 84 0.90 -1.16 4.52
CA LYS A 84 1.38 -2.31 3.75
C LYS A 84 0.44 -3.50 3.87
N GLU A 85 -0.01 -3.82 5.08
CA GLU A 85 -0.96 -4.91 5.32
C GLU A 85 -2.30 -4.66 4.62
N PHE A 86 -2.86 -3.47 4.80
CA PHE A 86 -4.12 -3.09 4.16
C PHE A 86 -4.04 -3.17 2.63
N THR A 87 -2.97 -2.63 2.05
CA THR A 87 -2.79 -2.69 0.59
C THR A 87 -2.54 -4.10 0.08
N GLN A 88 -1.91 -4.98 0.88
CA GLN A 88 -1.73 -6.38 0.56
C GLN A 88 -3.08 -7.12 0.54
N GLN A 89 -3.91 -6.93 1.57
CA GLN A 89 -5.26 -7.50 1.63
C GLN A 89 -6.11 -7.08 0.41
N LEU A 90 -6.07 -5.80 0.04
CA LEU A 90 -6.78 -5.31 -1.14
C LEU A 90 -6.27 -5.94 -2.45
N ARG A 91 -4.97 -6.23 -2.56
CA ARG A 91 -4.40 -6.93 -3.73
C ARG A 91 -4.89 -8.36 -3.81
N ASP A 92 -4.95 -9.04 -2.68
CA ASP A 92 -5.37 -10.45 -2.63
C ASP A 92 -6.87 -10.56 -2.95
N LEU A 93 -7.71 -9.71 -2.36
CA LEU A 93 -9.14 -9.64 -2.71
C LEU A 93 -9.38 -9.39 -4.21
N ARG A 94 -8.57 -8.54 -4.84
CA ARG A 94 -8.67 -8.28 -6.30
C ARG A 94 -8.31 -9.53 -7.11
N LYS A 95 -7.27 -10.26 -6.72
CA LYS A 95 -6.88 -11.52 -7.37
C LYS A 95 -7.97 -12.57 -7.22
N ASP A 96 -8.52 -12.72 -6.02
CA ASP A 96 -9.58 -13.71 -5.76
C ASP A 96 -10.83 -13.41 -6.58
N ARG A 97 -11.24 -12.14 -6.63
CA ARG A 97 -12.35 -11.68 -7.47
C ARG A 97 -12.13 -12.02 -8.95
N GLU A 98 -10.93 -11.79 -9.45
CA GLU A 98 -10.56 -12.12 -10.83
C GLU A 98 -10.63 -13.63 -11.08
N GLN A 99 -10.11 -14.45 -10.17
CA GLN A 99 -10.15 -15.91 -10.27
C GLN A 99 -11.58 -16.45 -10.27
N LEU A 100 -12.42 -15.96 -9.36
CA LEU A 100 -13.84 -16.33 -9.29
C LEU A 100 -14.57 -15.96 -10.58
N THR A 101 -14.31 -14.76 -11.11
CA THR A 101 -14.90 -14.30 -12.37
C THR A 101 -14.52 -15.20 -13.54
N ARG A 102 -13.23 -15.55 -13.66
CA ARG A 102 -12.74 -16.48 -14.69
C ARG A 102 -13.37 -17.87 -14.56
N ARG A 103 -13.52 -18.37 -13.33
CA ARG A 103 -14.17 -19.66 -13.05
C ARG A 103 -15.63 -19.64 -13.48
N ILE A 104 -16.38 -18.63 -13.05
CA ILE A 104 -17.79 -18.43 -13.43
C ILE A 104 -17.92 -18.39 -14.96
N GLN A 105 -17.11 -17.59 -15.66
CA GLN A 105 -17.11 -17.53 -17.13
C GLN A 105 -16.76 -18.87 -17.80
N SER A 106 -15.85 -19.65 -17.21
CA SER A 106 -15.52 -20.99 -17.69
C SER A 106 -16.71 -21.94 -17.58
N GLU A 107 -17.38 -21.96 -16.42
CA GLU A 107 -18.56 -22.79 -16.21
C GLU A 107 -19.73 -22.37 -17.11
N TRP A 108 -19.97 -21.07 -17.27
CA TRP A 108 -20.97 -20.55 -18.22
C TRP A 108 -20.67 -20.99 -19.66
N ARG A 109 -19.40 -20.99 -20.10
CA ARG A 109 -19.02 -21.47 -21.43
C ARG A 109 -19.32 -22.95 -21.64
N LYS A 110 -19.10 -23.79 -20.62
CA LYS A 110 -19.45 -25.21 -20.69
C LYS A 110 -20.96 -25.41 -20.83
N VAL A 111 -21.74 -24.76 -19.97
CA VAL A 111 -23.21 -24.86 -19.99
C VAL A 111 -23.78 -24.37 -21.33
N THR A 112 -23.33 -23.23 -21.82
CA THR A 112 -23.79 -22.67 -23.10
C THR A 112 -23.36 -23.53 -24.30
N ARG A 113 -22.15 -24.09 -24.31
CA ARG A 113 -21.69 -25.03 -25.34
C ARG A 113 -22.52 -26.32 -25.33
N SER A 114 -22.74 -26.92 -24.16
CA SER A 114 -23.58 -28.12 -24.01
C SER A 114 -25.04 -27.87 -24.39
N ARG A 115 -25.57 -26.66 -24.13
CA ARG A 115 -26.91 -26.25 -24.56
C ARG A 115 -27.01 -26.08 -26.07
N LYS A 116 -25.99 -25.49 -26.70
CA LYS A 116 -25.94 -25.32 -28.17
C LYS A 116 -25.87 -26.67 -28.90
N VAL A 117 -25.02 -27.58 -28.44
CA VAL A 117 -24.93 -28.96 -28.98
C VAL A 117 -26.26 -29.71 -28.91
N ARG A 118 -27.09 -29.44 -27.90
CA ARG A 118 -28.41 -30.09 -27.75
C ARG A 118 -29.50 -29.49 -28.66
N LEU A 119 -29.35 -28.23 -29.07
CA LEU A 119 -30.37 -27.50 -29.84
C LEU A 119 -30.20 -27.61 -31.37
N ASP A 120 -29.03 -28.03 -31.85
CA ASP A 120 -28.76 -28.33 -33.26
C ASP A 120 -28.50 -29.84 -33.47
N PRO A 121 -29.52 -30.73 -33.34
CA PRO A 121 -29.36 -32.13 -33.71
C PRO A 121 -29.41 -32.27 -35.23
N HIS A 122 -28.44 -33.02 -35.76
CA HIS A 122 -28.15 -33.20 -37.18
C HIS A 122 -29.26 -33.90 -37.98
#